data_AF-A0A962AWN0-F1
#
_entry.id   AF-A0A962AWN0-F1
#
_cell.length_a   1.000
_cell.length_b   1.000
_cell.length_c   1.000
_cell.angle_alpha   90.00
_cell.angle_beta   90.00
_cell.angle_gamma   90.00
#
_symmetry.space_group_name_H-M   'P 1'
#
loop_
_entity.id
_entity.type
_entity.pdbx_description
1 polymer ?
#
loop_
_entity_poly.entity_id
_entity_poly.type
_entity_poly.pdbx_seq_one_letter_code
_entity_poly.pdbx_strand_id
1 'polypeptide(L)'
;SWHGYTHVYVDGAWRKATPTFNASLCEKLGVKPLDFDGHDDALLHPFDGAGRAFMQYVEDHGSFHDVPAQFLMREMARVYSRMTSEDLSTRDMEQEAVGG
;
A
#
# COMPACT_ATOMS: atom_id res chain seq x y z
N SER A 1 7.53 5.19 -7.67
CA SER A 1 6.28 5.72 -7.08
C SER A 1 6.36 5.62 -5.57
N TRP A 2 5.63 6.48 -4.86
CA TRP A 2 5.62 6.53 -3.40
C TRP A 2 4.63 5.52 -2.83
N HIS A 3 5.01 4.84 -1.74
CA HIS A 3 4.12 3.96 -0.99
C HIS A 3 4.32 4.19 0.50
N GLY A 4 3.22 4.17 1.26
CA GLY A 4 3.23 4.39 2.70
C GLY A 4 3.03 3.08 3.46
N TYR A 5 3.64 2.99 4.63
CA TYR A 5 3.35 1.98 5.65
C TYR A 5 3.26 2.67 7.01
N THR A 6 2.65 1.99 7.97
CA THR A 6 2.44 2.48 9.32
C THR A 6 3.47 1.86 10.27
N HIS A 7 3.95 2.65 11.24
CA HIS A 7 4.67 2.12 12.40
C HIS A 7 3.68 1.91 13.54
N VAL A 8 3.62 0.68 14.06
CA VAL A 8 2.76 0.29 15.18
C VAL A 8 3.66 -0.11 16.34
N TYR A 9 3.34 0.35 17.55
CA TYR A 9 4.08 -0.02 18.75
C TYR A 9 3.33 -1.15 19.49
N VAL A 10 3.92 -2.34 19.54
CA VAL A 10 3.35 -3.54 20.16
C VAL A 10 4.41 -4.19 21.03
N ASP A 11 4.05 -4.59 22.26
CA ASP A 11 4.91 -5.32 23.20
C ASP A 11 6.32 -4.73 23.41
N GLY A 12 6.41 -3.39 23.46
CA GLY A 12 7.67 -2.71 23.73
C GLY A 12 8.56 -2.52 22.49
N ALA A 13 8.06 -2.83 21.29
CA ALA A 13 8.82 -2.71 20.07
C ALA A 13 8.00 -2.08 18.92
N TRP A 14 8.71 -1.41 18.01
CA TRP A 14 8.10 -0.89 16.80
C TRP A 14 8.04 -1.97 15.72
N ARG A 15 6.89 -2.03 15.04
CA ARG A 15 6.60 -2.93 13.91
C ARG A 15 6.15 -2.11 12.71
N LYS A 16 6.61 -2.48 11.52
CA LYS A 16 6.17 -1.89 10.26
C LYS A 16 5.02 -2.71 9.72
N ALA A 17 3.90 -2.06 9.42
CA ALA A 17 2.72 -2.68 8.85
C ALA A 17 2.24 -1.85 7.66
N THR A 18 2.27 -2.43 6.46
CA THR A 18 1.51 -1.86 5.34
C THR A 18 0.02 -2.06 5.56
N PRO A 19 -0.82 -1.06 5.26
CA PRO A 19 -2.27 -1.28 5.23
C PRO A 19 -2.60 -2.31 4.15
N THR A 20 -2.98 -3.51 4.58
CA THR A 20 -3.35 -4.60 3.68
C THR A 20 -4.76 -4.39 3.16
N PHE A 21 -4.97 -4.67 1.87
CA PHE A 21 -6.31 -4.83 1.32
C PHE A 21 -7.09 -5.91 2.07
N ASN A 22 -8.41 -5.76 2.17
CA ASN A 22 -9.26 -6.80 2.74
C ASN A 22 -9.17 -8.11 1.94
N ALA A 23 -9.51 -9.22 2.60
CA ALA A 23 -9.34 -10.56 2.02
C ALA A 23 -10.07 -10.73 0.68
N SER A 24 -11.27 -10.16 0.53
CA SER A 24 -12.05 -10.20 -0.71
C SER A 24 -11.36 -9.52 -1.88
N LEU A 25 -10.73 -8.36 -1.67
CA LEU A 25 -9.99 -7.67 -2.71
C LEU A 25 -8.70 -8.42 -3.06
N CYS A 26 -8.00 -8.95 -2.05
CA CYS A 26 -6.81 -9.79 -2.27
C CYS A 26 -7.13 -11.00 -3.15
N GLU A 27 -8.25 -11.67 -2.90
CA GLU A 27 -8.72 -12.81 -3.71
C GLU A 27 -9.00 -12.39 -5.16
N LYS A 28 -9.74 -11.29 -5.37
CA LYS A 28 -10.02 -10.77 -6.73
C LYS A 28 -8.75 -10.38 -7.50
N LEU A 29 -7.74 -9.86 -6.80
CA LEU A 29 -6.46 -9.47 -7.40
C LEU A 29 -5.47 -10.64 -7.54
N GLY A 30 -5.82 -11.85 -7.06
CA GLY A 30 -4.95 -13.02 -7.11
C GLY A 30 -3.69 -12.90 -6.24
N VAL A 31 -3.74 -12.09 -5.18
CA VAL A 31 -2.65 -11.89 -4.22
C VAL A 31 -3.04 -12.44 -2.86
N LYS A 32 -2.05 -12.91 -2.08
CA LYS A 32 -2.31 -13.36 -0.72
C LYS A 32 -2.48 -12.15 0.21
N PRO A 33 -3.47 -12.16 1.12
CA PRO A 33 -3.51 -11.20 2.21
C PRO A 33 -2.20 -11.22 2.97
N LEU A 34 -1.68 -10.04 3.27
CA LEU A 34 -0.55 -9.88 4.18
C LEU A 34 -1.06 -9.92 5.61
N ASP A 35 -0.78 -11.04 6.28
CA ASP A 35 -1.08 -11.20 7.70
C ASP A 35 -0.12 -10.35 8.54
N PHE A 36 -0.66 -9.78 9.62
CA PHE A 36 0.11 -9.09 10.63
C PHE A 36 -0.15 -9.78 11.97
N ASP A 37 0.89 -10.44 12.50
CA ASP A 37 0.82 -11.19 13.75
C ASP A 37 1.13 -10.34 14.99
N GLY A 38 1.48 -9.07 14.80
CA GLY A 38 1.85 -8.14 15.88
C GLY A 38 3.30 -8.27 16.33
N HIS A 39 4.05 -9.25 15.85
CA HIS A 39 5.40 -9.56 16.30
C HIS A 39 6.47 -9.36 15.24
N ASP A 40 6.14 -9.55 13.97
CA ASP A 40 7.03 -9.33 12.83
C ASP A 40 6.59 -8.13 11.97
N ASP A 41 7.51 -7.61 11.15
CA ASP A 41 7.21 -6.57 10.17
C ASP A 41 6.37 -7.16 9.02
N ALA A 42 5.20 -6.59 8.79
CA ALA A 42 4.31 -6.92 7.67
C ALA A 42 4.43 -5.83 6.59
N LEU A 43 5.47 -5.93 5.76
CA LEU A 43 5.81 -4.87 4.80
C LEU A 43 5.30 -5.09 3.38
N LEU A 44 5.32 -6.31 2.82
CA LEU A 44 4.75 -6.67 1.51
C LEU A 44 5.16 -8.11 1.16
N HIS A 45 4.40 -8.74 0.26
CA HIS A 45 4.86 -9.94 -0.42
C HIS A 45 5.82 -9.55 -1.55
N PRO A 46 7.11 -9.94 -1.50
CA PRO A 46 8.03 -9.67 -2.59
C PRO A 46 7.66 -10.43 -3.88
N PHE A 47 6.79 -11.44 -3.79
CA PHE A 47 6.37 -12.28 -4.91
C PHE A 47 4.84 -12.34 -5.06
N ASP A 48 4.34 -12.42 -6.29
CA ASP A 48 2.93 -12.67 -6.60
C ASP A 48 2.55 -14.15 -6.35
N GLY A 49 1.27 -14.49 -6.54
CA GLY A 49 0.79 -15.87 -6.43
C GLY A 49 1.46 -16.87 -7.40
N ALA A 50 2.18 -16.39 -8.41
CA ALA A 50 2.95 -17.18 -9.38
C ALA A 50 4.47 -17.16 -9.13
N GLY A 51 4.92 -16.59 -8.00
CA GLY A 51 6.33 -16.53 -7.60
C GLY A 51 7.17 -15.49 -8.35
N ARG A 52 6.54 -14.55 -9.08
CA ARG A 52 7.24 -13.45 -9.77
C ARG A 52 7.39 -12.27 -8.84
N ALA A 53 8.52 -11.56 -8.93
CA ALA A 53 8.73 -10.35 -8.15
C ALA A 53 7.60 -9.34 -8.40
N PHE A 54 6.88 -8.98 -7.34
CA PHE A 54 5.67 -8.16 -7.42
C PHE A 54 5.93 -6.73 -6.96
N MET A 55 6.67 -6.55 -5.86
CA MET A 55 6.95 -5.23 -5.30
C MET A 55 8.27 -5.21 -4.51
N GLN A 56 9.04 -4.14 -4.69
CA GLN A 56 10.30 -3.90 -3.97
C GLN A 56 10.33 -2.46 -3.47
N TYR A 57 10.69 -2.26 -2.20
CA TYR A 57 11.08 -0.95 -1.68
C TYR A 57 12.50 -0.62 -2.14
N VAL A 58 12.62 0.42 -2.97
CA VAL A 58 13.90 0.85 -3.56
C VAL A 58 14.57 1.94 -2.72
N GLU A 59 13.77 2.79 -2.08
CA GLU A 59 14.24 3.93 -1.29
C GLU A 59 13.35 4.12 -0.05
N ASP A 60 13.98 4.39 1.10
CA ASP A 60 13.30 4.75 2.36
C ASP A 60 13.36 6.27 2.53
N HIS A 61 12.19 6.89 2.62
CA HIS A 61 12.04 8.34 2.77
C HIS A 61 11.83 8.78 4.23
N GLY A 62 11.96 7.86 5.18
CA GLY A 62 11.85 8.10 6.61
C GLY A 62 10.44 7.97 7.16
N SER A 63 10.32 8.27 8.47
CA SER A 63 9.06 8.20 9.21
C SER A 63 8.60 9.59 9.60
N PHE A 64 7.31 9.84 9.41
CA PHE A 64 6.67 11.11 9.77
C PHE A 64 5.65 10.85 10.88
N HIS A 65 5.49 11.81 11.79
CA HIS A 65 4.52 11.71 12.89
C HIS A 65 3.06 11.76 12.40
N ASP A 66 2.83 12.38 11.25
CA ASP A 66 1.54 12.50 10.58
C ASP A 66 1.75 12.39 9.06
N VAL A 67 0.65 12.17 8.33
CA VAL A 67 0.66 12.01 6.87
C VAL A 67 1.11 13.34 6.22
N PRO A 68 2.23 13.36 5.47
CA PRO A 68 2.72 14.57 4.81
C PRO A 68 1.90 14.87 3.54
N ALA A 69 0.62 15.17 3.71
CA ALA A 69 -0.37 15.22 2.64
C ALA A 69 0.02 16.20 1.52
N GLN A 70 0.47 17.42 1.86
CA GLN A 70 0.86 18.42 0.86
C GLN A 70 2.03 17.95 -0.02
N PHE A 71 3.01 17.26 0.59
CA PHE A 71 4.14 16.70 -0.14
C PHE A 71 3.68 15.58 -1.07
N LEU A 72 2.86 14.65 -0.57
CA LEU A 72 2.32 13.54 -1.36
C LEU A 72 1.46 14.05 -2.53
N MET A 73 0.61 15.05 -2.31
CA MET A 73 -0.21 15.65 -3.37
C MET A 73 0.65 16.27 -4.47
N ARG A 74 1.74 16.97 -4.10
CA ARG A 74 2.68 17.54 -5.07
C ARG A 74 3.39 16.47 -5.89
N GLU A 75 3.90 15.42 -5.24
CA GLU A 75 4.56 14.32 -5.96
C GLU A 75 3.58 13.53 -6.82
N MET A 76 2.33 13.35 -6.36
CA MET A 76 1.29 12.70 -7.14
C MET A 76 0.97 13.48 -8.42
N ALA A 77 0.82 14.81 -8.34
CA ALA A 77 0.62 15.66 -9.52
C ALA A 77 1.80 15.61 -10.50
N ARG A 78 3.02 15.48 -9.99
CA ARG A 78 4.24 15.39 -10.81
C ARG A 78 4.35 14.04 -11.54
N VAL A 79 4.10 12.94 -10.83
CA VAL A 79 4.32 11.57 -11.35
C VAL A 79 3.09 11.04 -12.11
N TYR A 80 1.89 11.42 -11.69
CA TYR A 80 0.60 10.93 -12.19
C TYR A 80 -0.28 12.06 -12.72
N SER A 81 0.27 12.90 -13.59
CA SER A 81 -0.40 14.12 -14.10
C SER A 81 -1.76 13.87 -14.76
N ARG A 82 -2.03 12.65 -15.27
CA ARG A 82 -3.34 12.26 -15.83
C ARG A 82 -4.37 11.87 -14.78
N MET A 83 -3.96 11.36 -13.61
CA MET A 83 -4.90 10.99 -12.55
C MET A 83 -5.41 12.21 -11.78
N THR A 84 -4.65 13.32 -11.73
CA THR A 84 -5.07 14.52 -11.02
C THR A 84 -6.16 15.34 -11.72
N SER A 85 -6.48 15.01 -12.98
CA SER A 85 -7.53 15.69 -13.76
C SER A 85 -8.90 14.99 -13.71
N GLU A 86 -8.97 13.77 -13.15
CA GLU A 86 -10.19 12.97 -13.10
C GLU A 86 -10.79 13.00 -11.69
N ASP A 87 -12.12 13.12 -11.58
CA ASP A 87 -12.83 12.92 -10.31
C ASP A 87 -12.95 11.41 -10.03
N LEU A 88 -12.13 10.94 -9.09
CA LEU A 88 -12.07 9.54 -8.69
C LEU A 88 -12.90 9.27 -7.43
N SER A 89 -13.60 10.26 -6.87
CA SER A 89 -14.28 10.15 -5.56
C SER A 89 -15.41 9.12 -5.50
N THR A 90 -15.95 8.75 -6.66
CA THR A 90 -17.04 7.78 -6.83
C THR A 90 -16.56 6.37 -7.20
N ARG A 91 -15.24 6.19 -7.37
CA ARG A 91 -14.65 4.92 -7.80
C ARG A 91 -14.46 3.99 -6.62
N ASP A 92 -14.82 2.72 -6.81
CA ASP A 92 -14.73 1.67 -5.81
C ASP A 92 -13.78 0.57 -6.31
N MET A 93 -12.68 0.38 -5.60
CA MET A 93 -11.63 -0.57 -5.98
C MET A 93 -12.12 -2.03 -6.00
N GLU A 94 -13.09 -2.37 -5.14
CA GLU A 94 -13.66 -3.72 -5.06
C GLU A 94 -14.58 -4.02 -6.25
N GLN A 95 -15.31 -3.02 -6.76
CA GLN A 95 -16.11 -3.14 -7.98
C GLN A 95 -15.23 -3.22 -9.23
N GLU A 96 -14.15 -2.44 -9.28
CA GLU A 96 -13.25 -2.39 -10.42
C GLU A 96 -12.40 -3.66 -10.58
N ALA A 97 -12.05 -4.32 -9.47
CA ALA A 97 -11.31 -5.58 -9.49
C ALA A 97 -12.10 -6.74 -10.13
N VAL A 98 -13.43 -6.61 -10.33
CA VAL A 98 -14.29 -7.62 -10.97
C VAL A 98 -14.32 -7.46 -12.50
N GLY A 99 -13.88 -6.34 -13.04
CA GLY A 99 -14.01 -5.97 -14.46
C GLY A 99 -12.79 -6.26 -15.35
N GLY A 100 -11.79 -7.01 -14.86
CA GLY A 100 -10.54 -7.32 -15.56
C GLY A 100 -10.59 -8.60 -16.38
#